data_AF-A0A4P5VNW8-F1
#
_entry.id   AF-A0A4P5VNW8-F1
#
_cell.length_a   1.000
_cell.length_b   1.000
_cell.length_c   1.000
_cell.angle_alpha   90.00
_cell.angle_beta   90.00
_cell.angle_gamma   90.00
#
_symmetry.space_group_name_H-M   'P 1'
#
loop_
_entity.id
_entity.type
_entity.pdbx_description
1 polymer ?
#
loop_
_entity_poly.entity_id
_entity_poly.type
_entity_poly.pdbx_seq_one_letter_code
_entity_poly.pdbx_strand_id
1 'polypeptide(L)'
;MASRLSSAESRTPALDNPLDPLDPADLPSPASVDRWEWLQRLRAGTFPLEPWLAAIEAGGVPPESDLIAVLADRLDAAATVRLLRWWLAQPLREPAFPQGIAGHRDPVVATALRQALGDHADTEVQAALLPLLGHQRQPLDFGLLQRRALDPAPRQQRCAALEGLGLGLSVWPLGALRSTLIQLATDLDPALAAAAVDGLARLPDARSGLLAVRSRALEPAVRERLERRLRSVPCRPLLLLVHGRAQGEIPAELRSLAAELQQRRGAPVLLRALTDPQPADLPTLEHPLGLVPLLLLPGEHVRHDLPRLRHELRPSSGLKVLPFLGSWPVWQRALAAELSRQVSDQPSPPSSPALLLHHPIASPLGRRYLRLLAAITGATPQEAAYGSDRIEASLLAHQGAVLPLALAANRLTEALTPRFGDAAAPLLSRPALRQVLLEQLEALP
;
A
#
# COMPACT_ATOMS: atom_id res chain seq x y z
N MET A 1 -36.05 61.08 -44.38
CA MET A 1 -36.48 59.73 -44.79
C MET A 1 -36.14 58.80 -43.63
N ALA A 2 -37.11 58.58 -42.74
CA ALA A 2 -37.94 57.37 -42.68
C ALA A 2 -37.18 56.21 -42.00
N SER A 3 -37.35 55.98 -40.70
CA SER A 3 -38.49 55.33 -40.00
C SER A 3 -38.23 53.84 -39.71
N ARG A 4 -38.52 53.48 -38.45
CA ARG A 4 -38.93 52.18 -37.84
C ARG A 4 -37.92 51.69 -36.79
N LEU A 5 -38.15 51.87 -35.49
CA LEU A 5 -39.10 51.15 -34.59
C LEU A 5 -39.02 49.62 -34.76
N SER A 6 -38.45 48.93 -33.76
CA SER A 6 -39.19 47.93 -32.97
C SER A 6 -38.35 47.42 -31.81
N SER A 7 -38.92 47.58 -30.62
CA SER A 7 -38.58 46.88 -29.39
C SER A 7 -38.47 45.37 -29.62
N ALA A 8 -37.45 44.75 -29.06
CA ALA A 8 -37.46 43.32 -28.76
C ALA A 8 -37.17 43.20 -27.26
N GLU A 9 -38.28 43.11 -26.53
CA GLU A 9 -38.34 42.89 -25.10
C GLU A 9 -37.53 41.65 -24.71
N SER A 10 -36.86 41.79 -23.57
CA SER A 10 -36.38 40.72 -22.73
C SER A 10 -37.44 39.62 -22.58
N ARG A 11 -37.20 38.46 -23.21
CA ARG A 11 -37.81 37.19 -22.80
C ARG A 11 -36.77 36.35 -22.10
N THR A 12 -36.45 36.76 -20.87
CA THR A 12 -36.15 35.78 -19.83
C THR A 12 -37.44 35.00 -19.63
N PRO A 13 -37.49 33.67 -19.78
CA PRO A 13 -38.66 32.93 -19.35
C PRO A 13 -38.67 33.03 -17.82
N ALA A 14 -39.52 33.91 -17.31
CA ALA A 14 -39.92 33.88 -15.92
C ALA A 14 -40.60 32.52 -15.69
N LEU A 15 -39.89 31.60 -15.04
CA LEU A 15 -40.47 30.44 -14.37
C LEU A 15 -41.16 30.93 -13.08
N ASP A 16 -42.07 31.88 -13.22
CA ASP A 16 -43.02 32.24 -12.19
C ASP A 16 -44.30 31.48 -12.49
N ASN A 17 -44.31 30.20 -12.09
CA ASN A 17 -45.55 29.50 -11.86
C ASN A 17 -45.41 28.81 -10.49
N PRO A 18 -46.30 29.07 -9.51
CA PRO A 18 -46.35 28.27 -8.30
C PRO A 18 -46.66 26.85 -8.75
N LEU A 19 -45.64 25.99 -8.74
CA LEU A 19 -45.72 24.63 -9.25
C LEU A 19 -46.85 23.90 -8.52
N ASP A 20 -47.84 23.42 -9.28
CA ASP A 20 -48.80 22.46 -8.77
C ASP A 20 -48.05 21.33 -8.03
N PRO A 21 -48.59 20.86 -6.89
CA PRO A 21 -47.96 19.77 -6.15
C PRO A 21 -47.80 18.56 -7.08
N LEU A 22 -46.56 18.11 -7.26
CA LEU A 22 -46.25 16.94 -8.07
C LEU A 22 -46.77 15.69 -7.38
N ASP A 23 -47.83 15.09 -7.92
CA ASP A 23 -48.40 13.83 -7.44
C ASP A 23 -47.62 12.63 -8.04
N PRO A 24 -47.18 11.65 -7.22
CA PRO A 24 -46.59 10.41 -7.71
C PRO A 24 -47.42 9.68 -8.77
N ALA A 25 -48.76 9.76 -8.69
CA ALA A 25 -49.66 9.12 -9.65
C ALA A 25 -49.57 9.71 -11.06
N ASP A 26 -49.09 10.96 -11.18
CA ASP A 26 -48.93 11.68 -12.44
C ASP A 26 -47.54 11.48 -13.06
N LEU A 27 -46.69 10.62 -12.47
CA LEU A 27 -45.35 10.35 -12.99
C LEU A 27 -45.44 9.69 -14.38
N PRO A 28 -44.89 10.32 -15.44
CA PRO A 28 -44.92 9.73 -16.78
C PRO A 28 -44.15 8.41 -16.84
N SER A 29 -44.60 7.48 -17.69
CA SER A 29 -43.93 6.18 -17.86
C SER A 29 -42.47 6.32 -18.34
N PRO A 30 -41.60 5.33 -18.09
CA PRO A 30 -40.18 5.37 -18.51
C PRO A 30 -39.96 5.64 -20.00
N ALA A 31 -40.91 5.26 -20.85
CA ALA A 31 -40.86 5.47 -22.29
C ALA A 31 -41.35 6.87 -22.73
N SER A 32 -41.90 7.67 -21.81
CA SER A 32 -42.42 9.00 -22.13
C SER A 32 -41.29 10.02 -22.27
N VAL A 33 -41.36 10.81 -23.34
CA VAL A 33 -40.47 11.97 -23.57
C VAL A 33 -40.61 13.03 -22.46
N ASP A 34 -41.78 13.12 -21.83
CA ASP A 34 -42.07 14.11 -20.80
C ASP A 34 -41.46 13.74 -19.43
N ARG A 35 -41.02 12.48 -19.25
CA ARG A 35 -40.49 11.98 -17.98
C ARG A 35 -39.27 12.76 -17.52
N TRP A 36 -38.38 13.12 -18.45
CA TRP A 36 -37.15 13.84 -18.10
C TRP A 36 -37.45 15.22 -17.52
N GLU A 37 -38.30 16.02 -18.18
CA GLU A 37 -38.68 17.35 -17.69
C GLU A 37 -39.40 17.25 -16.34
N TRP A 38 -40.23 16.22 -16.17
CA TRP A 38 -40.91 15.93 -14.93
C TRP A 38 -39.92 15.65 -13.79
N LEU A 39 -38.95 14.76 -14.00
CA LEU A 39 -37.89 14.45 -13.03
C LEU A 39 -37.02 15.66 -12.70
N GLN A 40 -36.77 16.55 -13.67
CA GLN A 40 -36.06 17.83 -13.40
C GLN A 40 -36.88 18.76 -12.50
N ARG A 41 -38.20 18.84 -12.72
CA ARG A 41 -39.10 19.59 -11.82
C ARG A 41 -39.09 19.01 -10.41
N LEU A 42 -39.15 17.68 -10.28
CA LEU A 42 -39.08 17.01 -8.99
C LEU A 42 -37.75 17.31 -8.28
N ARG A 43 -36.63 17.24 -8.99
CA ARG A 43 -35.29 17.53 -8.45
C ARG A 43 -35.16 18.99 -7.98
N ALA A 44 -35.66 19.94 -8.78
CA ALA A 44 -35.56 21.37 -8.50
C ALA A 44 -36.53 21.85 -7.40
N GLY A 45 -37.66 21.17 -7.23
CA GLY A 45 -38.73 21.58 -6.32
C GLY A 45 -38.52 21.17 -4.85
N THR A 46 -39.34 21.74 -3.98
CA THR A 46 -39.61 21.22 -2.63
C THR A 46 -40.93 20.45 -2.66
N PHE A 47 -40.89 19.18 -2.30
CA PHE A 47 -42.05 18.30 -2.27
C PHE A 47 -42.03 17.48 -0.97
N PRO A 48 -43.20 17.10 -0.42
CA PRO A 48 -43.26 16.15 0.66
C PRO A 48 -42.78 14.78 0.17
N LEU A 49 -41.84 14.15 0.89
CA LEU A 49 -41.29 12.85 0.51
C LEU A 49 -42.27 11.69 0.77
N GLU A 50 -43.14 11.81 1.77
CA GLU A 50 -44.01 10.72 2.22
C GLU A 50 -44.94 10.15 1.13
N PRO A 51 -45.63 10.96 0.30
CA PRO A 51 -46.46 10.44 -0.78
C PRO A 51 -45.69 9.56 -1.77
N TRP A 52 -44.43 9.90 -2.03
CA TRP A 52 -43.56 9.15 -2.93
C TRP A 52 -43.17 7.80 -2.36
N LEU A 53 -42.79 7.76 -1.08
CA LEU A 53 -42.45 6.51 -0.39
C LEU A 53 -43.67 5.58 -0.34
N ALA A 54 -44.83 6.12 0.02
CA ALA A 54 -46.08 5.36 0.07
C ALA A 54 -46.48 4.81 -1.32
N ALA A 55 -46.32 5.62 -2.37
CA ALA A 55 -46.62 5.19 -3.74
C ALA A 55 -45.69 4.07 -4.24
N ILE A 56 -44.40 4.12 -3.92
CA ILE A 56 -43.45 3.03 -4.22
C ILE A 56 -43.82 1.77 -3.44
N GLU A 57 -44.11 1.91 -2.13
CA GLU A 57 -44.44 0.77 -1.27
C GLU A 57 -45.73 0.05 -1.70
N ALA A 58 -46.73 0.82 -2.12
CA ALA A 58 -47.99 0.31 -2.63
C ALA A 58 -47.91 -0.22 -4.08
N GLY A 59 -46.77 -0.07 -4.75
CA GLY A 59 -46.60 -0.43 -6.16
C GLY A 59 -47.33 0.50 -7.14
N GLY A 60 -47.75 1.68 -6.68
CA GLY A 60 -48.37 2.70 -7.52
C GLY A 60 -47.38 3.41 -8.44
N VAL A 61 -46.09 3.43 -8.06
CA VAL A 61 -45.00 3.97 -8.88
C VAL A 61 -43.83 2.99 -8.90
N PRO A 62 -43.33 2.59 -10.09
CA PRO A 62 -42.17 1.73 -10.19
C PRO A 62 -40.90 2.49 -9.75
N PRO A 63 -40.02 1.88 -8.92
CA PRO A 63 -38.81 2.51 -8.40
C PRO A 63 -37.66 2.52 -9.41
N GLU A 64 -37.93 3.05 -10.60
CA GLU A 64 -36.95 3.13 -11.68
C GLU A 64 -35.70 3.93 -11.28
N SER A 65 -34.55 3.54 -11.82
CA SER A 65 -33.24 4.12 -11.45
C SER A 65 -33.17 5.65 -11.54
N ASP A 66 -33.88 6.25 -12.48
CA ASP A 66 -33.94 7.70 -12.69
C ASP A 66 -34.77 8.42 -11.61
N LEU A 67 -35.89 7.84 -11.19
CA LEU A 67 -36.69 8.32 -10.06
C LEU A 67 -35.90 8.21 -8.76
N ILE A 68 -35.27 7.05 -8.51
CA ILE A 68 -34.45 6.85 -7.31
C ILE A 68 -33.28 7.82 -7.26
N ALA A 69 -32.64 8.13 -8.40
CA ALA A 69 -31.60 9.14 -8.47
C ALA A 69 -32.10 10.57 -8.16
N VAL A 70 -33.39 10.87 -8.32
CA VAL A 70 -33.97 12.15 -7.91
C VAL A 70 -34.36 12.15 -6.43
N LEU A 71 -34.88 11.04 -5.92
CA LEU A 71 -35.30 10.93 -4.53
C LEU A 71 -34.12 10.79 -3.55
N ALA A 72 -33.02 10.16 -3.98
CA ALA A 72 -31.87 9.82 -3.14
C ALA A 72 -31.32 10.99 -2.31
N ASP A 73 -31.21 12.18 -2.91
CA ASP A 73 -30.69 13.38 -2.26
C ASP A 73 -31.62 13.93 -1.15
N ARG A 74 -32.85 13.43 -1.06
CA ARG A 74 -33.87 13.83 -0.08
C ARG A 74 -34.17 12.75 0.95
N LEU A 75 -33.64 11.53 0.79
CA LEU A 75 -33.86 10.45 1.75
C LEU A 75 -33.07 10.71 3.03
N ASP A 76 -33.78 10.81 4.15
CA ASP A 76 -33.14 10.68 5.46
C ASP A 76 -32.89 9.20 5.81
N ALA A 77 -32.22 8.97 6.93
CA ALA A 77 -31.90 7.63 7.38
C ALA A 77 -33.14 6.74 7.58
N ALA A 78 -34.24 7.31 8.08
CA ALA A 78 -35.47 6.57 8.34
C ALA A 78 -36.14 6.14 7.02
N ALA A 79 -36.21 7.03 6.04
CA ALA A 79 -36.71 6.77 4.71
C ALA A 79 -35.86 5.73 3.96
N THR A 80 -34.52 5.85 4.01
CA THR A 80 -33.61 4.84 3.44
C THR A 80 -33.83 3.47 4.07
N VAL A 81 -33.92 3.37 5.41
CA VAL A 81 -34.16 2.09 6.09
C VAL A 81 -35.53 1.52 5.76
N ARG A 82 -36.55 2.37 5.63
CA ARG A 82 -37.90 1.99 5.21
C ARG A 82 -37.89 1.37 3.82
N LEU A 83 -37.30 2.05 2.83
CA LEU A 83 -37.17 1.53 1.46
C LEU A 83 -36.31 0.26 1.38
N LEU A 84 -35.25 0.16 2.18
CA LEU A 84 -34.42 -1.05 2.26
C LEU A 84 -35.25 -2.24 2.78
N ARG A 85 -36.07 -2.06 3.81
CA ARG A 85 -36.96 -3.10 4.33
C ARG A 85 -38.02 -3.50 3.31
N TRP A 86 -38.60 -2.51 2.62
CA TRP A 86 -39.54 -2.77 1.53
C TRP A 86 -38.90 -3.61 0.43
N TRP A 87 -37.69 -3.27 -0.02
CA TRP A 87 -36.94 -4.03 -1.03
C TRP A 87 -36.63 -5.47 -0.58
N LEU A 88 -36.22 -5.65 0.68
CA LEU A 88 -35.98 -6.98 1.24
C LEU A 88 -37.24 -7.86 1.24
N ALA A 89 -38.42 -7.26 1.41
CA ALA A 89 -39.70 -7.96 1.40
C ALA A 89 -40.22 -8.31 0.00
N GLN A 90 -39.63 -7.75 -1.07
CA GLN A 90 -40.08 -8.04 -2.43
C GLN A 90 -39.70 -9.47 -2.88
N PRO A 91 -40.60 -10.16 -3.61
CA PRO A 91 -40.32 -11.49 -4.16
C PRO A 91 -39.35 -11.45 -5.35
N LEU A 92 -39.40 -10.36 -6.12
CA LEU A 92 -38.45 -10.06 -7.20
C LEU A 92 -37.75 -8.76 -6.84
N ARG A 93 -36.44 -8.83 -6.68
CA ARG A 93 -35.63 -7.69 -6.24
C ARG A 93 -34.84 -7.17 -7.41
N GLU A 94 -34.82 -5.85 -7.56
CA GLU A 94 -33.88 -5.20 -8.48
C GLU A 94 -32.53 -5.04 -7.76
N PRO A 95 -31.43 -5.68 -8.22
CA PRO A 95 -30.15 -5.68 -7.48
C PRO A 95 -29.50 -4.30 -7.36
N ALA A 96 -29.80 -3.38 -8.29
CA ALA A 96 -29.24 -2.03 -8.29
C ALA A 96 -29.93 -1.08 -7.31
N PHE A 97 -31.17 -1.38 -6.90
CA PHE A 97 -31.99 -0.48 -6.08
C PHE A 97 -31.32 -0.05 -4.76
N PRO A 98 -30.71 -0.95 -3.96
CA PRO A 98 -30.03 -0.55 -2.72
C PRO A 98 -28.89 0.45 -2.93
N GLN A 99 -28.19 0.38 -4.07
CA GLN A 99 -27.10 1.32 -4.39
C GLN A 99 -27.60 2.75 -4.55
N GLY A 100 -28.81 2.92 -5.10
CA GLY A 100 -29.43 4.24 -5.27
C GLY A 100 -29.86 4.91 -3.96
N ILE A 101 -30.24 4.13 -2.93
CA ILE A 101 -30.83 4.67 -1.69
C ILE A 101 -29.90 4.67 -0.48
N ALA A 102 -28.87 3.82 -0.47
CA ALA A 102 -28.01 3.56 0.69
C ALA A 102 -26.51 3.75 0.40
N GLY A 103 -26.18 4.45 -0.69
CA GLY A 103 -24.79 4.82 -1.04
C GLY A 103 -24.21 5.98 -0.22
N HIS A 104 -25.05 6.70 0.53
CA HIS A 104 -24.64 7.78 1.43
C HIS A 104 -24.29 7.26 2.83
N ARG A 105 -23.49 8.02 3.59
CA ARG A 105 -23.00 7.58 4.91
C ARG A 105 -23.99 7.93 6.01
N ASP A 106 -24.51 6.92 6.68
CA ASP A 106 -25.35 7.09 7.85
C ASP A 106 -25.22 5.89 8.81
N PRO A 107 -24.91 6.09 10.12
CA PRO A 107 -24.77 5.00 11.08
C PRO A 107 -26.01 4.11 11.27
N VAL A 108 -27.21 4.68 11.12
CA VAL A 108 -28.48 3.95 11.23
C VAL A 108 -28.65 3.07 9.99
N VAL A 109 -28.38 3.60 8.80
CA VAL A 109 -28.37 2.81 7.55
C VAL A 109 -27.33 1.69 7.62
N ALA A 110 -26.11 1.97 8.08
CA ALA A 110 -25.07 0.95 8.27
C ALA A 110 -25.51 -0.17 9.23
N THR A 111 -26.25 0.17 10.28
CA THR A 111 -26.82 -0.81 11.21
C THR A 111 -27.89 -1.68 10.54
N ALA A 112 -28.78 -1.07 9.76
CA ALA A 112 -29.79 -1.80 9.00
C ALA A 112 -29.18 -2.74 7.96
N LEU A 113 -28.13 -2.31 7.25
CA LEU A 113 -27.39 -3.15 6.30
C LEU A 113 -26.79 -4.38 6.98
N ARG A 114 -26.18 -4.21 8.16
CA ARG A 114 -25.65 -5.34 8.95
C ARG A 114 -26.72 -6.32 9.39
N GLN A 115 -27.88 -5.82 9.81
CA GLN A 115 -29.02 -6.67 10.18
C GLN A 115 -29.54 -7.47 8.98
N ALA A 116 -29.63 -6.84 7.81
CA ALA A 116 -30.04 -7.48 6.56
C ALA A 116 -29.04 -8.55 6.07
N LEU A 117 -27.75 -8.35 6.34
CA LEU A 117 -26.65 -9.27 5.99
C LEU A 117 -26.42 -10.40 7.02
N GLY A 118 -27.37 -10.64 7.93
CA GLY A 118 -27.32 -11.71 8.92
C GLY A 118 -27.14 -13.11 8.31
N ASP A 119 -27.04 -14.13 9.16
CA ASP A 119 -26.61 -15.48 8.75
C ASP A 119 -27.50 -16.17 7.69
N HIS A 120 -28.73 -15.71 7.54
CA HIS A 120 -29.74 -16.28 6.63
C HIS A 120 -29.94 -15.46 5.34
N ALA A 121 -29.14 -14.41 5.12
CA ALA A 121 -29.25 -13.61 3.91
C ALA A 121 -28.93 -14.46 2.67
N ASP A 122 -29.80 -14.44 1.67
CA ASP A 122 -29.57 -15.12 0.41
C ASP A 122 -28.41 -14.47 -0.39
N THR A 123 -27.90 -15.17 -1.40
CA THR A 123 -26.76 -14.73 -2.21
C THR A 123 -27.01 -13.39 -2.92
N GLU A 124 -28.26 -13.14 -3.35
CA GLU A 124 -28.63 -11.93 -4.09
C GLU A 124 -28.62 -10.71 -3.16
N VAL A 125 -29.21 -10.84 -1.97
CA VAL A 125 -29.15 -9.85 -0.90
C VAL A 125 -27.71 -9.56 -0.51
N GLN A 126 -26.90 -10.59 -0.32
CA GLN A 126 -25.49 -10.39 0.02
C GLN A 126 -24.74 -9.66 -1.10
N ALA A 127 -24.94 -10.05 -2.36
CA ALA A 127 -24.30 -9.41 -3.50
C ALA A 127 -24.65 -7.93 -3.63
N ALA A 128 -25.91 -7.55 -3.36
CA ALA A 128 -26.36 -6.16 -3.44
C ALA A 128 -25.90 -5.30 -2.24
N LEU A 129 -25.85 -5.88 -1.03
CA LEU A 129 -25.65 -5.10 0.20
C LEU A 129 -24.19 -5.06 0.70
N LEU A 130 -23.35 -6.05 0.37
CA LEU A 130 -21.94 -6.05 0.82
C LEU A 130 -21.14 -4.82 0.34
N PRO A 131 -21.25 -4.34 -0.92
CA PRO A 131 -20.54 -3.15 -1.37
C PRO A 131 -20.93 -1.91 -0.57
N LEU A 132 -22.19 -1.83 -0.12
CA LEU A 132 -22.72 -0.70 0.64
C LEU A 132 -22.04 -0.53 2.00
N LEU A 133 -21.62 -1.61 2.66
CA LEU A 133 -20.82 -1.48 3.89
C LEU A 133 -19.51 -0.70 3.63
N GLY A 134 -18.93 -0.85 2.43
CA GLY A 134 -17.80 -0.06 1.97
C GLY A 134 -18.12 1.42 1.78
N HIS A 135 -19.32 1.75 1.32
CA HIS A 135 -19.81 3.13 1.23
C HIS A 135 -20.00 3.76 2.62
N GLN A 136 -20.53 3.00 3.58
CA GLN A 136 -20.76 3.45 4.95
C GLN A 136 -19.47 3.79 5.70
N ARG A 137 -18.36 3.15 5.35
CA ARG A 137 -17.02 3.40 5.92
C ARG A 137 -16.97 3.27 7.45
N GLN A 138 -17.70 2.32 8.03
CA GLN A 138 -17.63 2.01 9.45
C GLN A 138 -16.52 0.97 9.71
N PRO A 139 -15.45 1.27 10.47
CA PRO A 139 -14.30 0.38 10.63
C PRO A 139 -14.63 -1.05 11.10
N LEU A 140 -15.72 -1.22 11.86
CA LEU A 140 -16.21 -2.50 12.34
C LEU A 140 -16.66 -3.46 11.22
N ASP A 141 -17.03 -2.94 10.05
CA ASP A 141 -17.51 -3.73 8.91
C ASP A 141 -16.38 -4.47 8.19
N PHE A 142 -15.12 -4.05 8.39
CA PHE A 142 -13.95 -4.68 7.76
C PHE A 142 -13.90 -6.19 8.02
N GLY A 143 -14.13 -6.62 9.26
CA GLY A 143 -14.05 -8.04 9.63
C GLY A 143 -15.11 -8.88 8.92
N LEU A 144 -16.32 -8.34 8.71
CA LEU A 144 -17.37 -9.02 7.96
C LEU A 144 -17.01 -9.13 6.47
N LEU A 145 -16.59 -8.03 5.84
CA LEU A 145 -16.19 -8.00 4.43
C LEU A 145 -14.98 -8.89 4.16
N GLN A 146 -13.98 -8.88 5.06
CA GLN A 146 -12.81 -9.75 4.97
C GLN A 146 -13.22 -11.23 4.96
N ARG A 147 -14.03 -11.66 5.92
CA ARG A 147 -14.51 -13.06 5.99
C ARG A 147 -15.28 -13.42 4.73
N ARG A 148 -16.25 -12.59 4.31
CA ARG A 148 -17.08 -12.86 3.13
C ARG A 148 -16.29 -12.91 1.82
N ALA A 149 -15.15 -12.21 1.72
CA ALA A 149 -14.28 -12.30 0.56
C ALA A 149 -13.39 -13.56 0.58
N LEU A 150 -12.92 -13.98 1.76
CA LEU A 150 -11.99 -15.10 1.92
C LEU A 150 -12.65 -16.47 2.02
N ASP A 151 -13.83 -16.55 2.64
CA ASP A 151 -14.53 -17.81 2.88
C ASP A 151 -15.03 -18.43 1.56
N PRO A 152 -15.09 -19.78 1.46
CA PRO A 152 -15.70 -20.45 0.34
C PRO A 152 -17.18 -20.07 0.20
N ALA A 153 -17.51 -19.36 -0.87
CA ALA A 153 -18.85 -18.82 -1.14
C ALA A 153 -19.04 -18.61 -2.65
N PRO A 154 -20.29 -18.41 -3.13
CA PRO A 154 -20.54 -18.06 -4.52
C PRO A 154 -19.69 -16.87 -4.96
N ARG A 155 -19.17 -16.93 -6.18
CA ARG A 155 -18.28 -15.90 -6.75
C ARG A 155 -18.85 -14.49 -6.60
N GLN A 156 -20.14 -14.31 -6.89
CA GLN A 156 -20.80 -13.00 -6.83
C GLN A 156 -20.70 -12.36 -5.44
N GLN A 157 -20.93 -13.14 -4.39
CA GLN A 157 -20.83 -12.68 -3.00
C GLN A 157 -19.39 -12.28 -2.65
N ARG A 158 -18.40 -13.12 -3.03
CA ARG A 158 -16.98 -12.83 -2.76
C ARG A 158 -16.51 -11.57 -3.49
N CYS A 159 -16.92 -11.39 -4.74
CA CYS A 159 -16.66 -10.19 -5.52
C CYS A 159 -17.29 -8.95 -4.88
N ALA A 160 -18.55 -9.04 -4.44
CA ALA A 160 -19.25 -7.95 -3.78
C ALA A 160 -18.59 -7.55 -2.44
N ALA A 161 -18.11 -8.53 -1.67
CA ALA A 161 -17.32 -8.28 -0.46
C ALA A 161 -15.99 -7.56 -0.78
N LEU A 162 -15.28 -8.00 -1.83
CA LEU A 162 -14.04 -7.36 -2.29
C LEU A 162 -14.27 -5.94 -2.81
N GLU A 163 -15.39 -5.70 -3.49
CA GLU A 163 -15.80 -4.35 -3.88
C GLU A 163 -16.03 -3.45 -2.66
N GLY A 164 -16.74 -3.95 -1.64
CA GLY A 164 -16.90 -3.26 -0.36
C GLY A 164 -15.56 -2.93 0.30
N LEU A 165 -14.59 -3.85 0.29
CA LEU A 165 -13.22 -3.58 0.74
C LEU A 165 -12.58 -2.45 -0.10
N GLY A 166 -12.79 -2.44 -1.42
CA GLY A 166 -12.27 -1.42 -2.34
C GLY A 166 -12.93 -0.04 -2.24
N LEU A 167 -14.15 0.06 -1.69
CA LEU A 167 -14.88 1.32 -1.51
C LEU A 167 -14.51 2.03 -0.20
N GLY A 168 -14.19 1.26 0.85
CA GLY A 168 -13.85 1.78 2.17
C GLY A 168 -12.35 1.95 2.48
N LEU A 169 -11.47 1.97 1.47
CA LEU A 169 -10.00 1.96 1.64
C LEU A 169 -9.46 2.95 2.70
N SER A 170 -10.10 4.10 2.89
CA SER A 170 -9.64 5.15 3.81
C SER A 170 -9.86 4.83 5.30
N VAL A 171 -10.72 3.87 5.63
CA VAL A 171 -11.11 3.57 7.02
C VAL A 171 -10.68 2.17 7.48
N TRP A 172 -10.20 1.34 6.56
CA TRP A 172 -9.77 -0.02 6.88
C TRP A 172 -8.41 -0.07 7.57
N PRO A 173 -8.18 -1.05 8.46
CA PRO A 173 -6.86 -1.32 9.00
C PRO A 173 -5.90 -1.74 7.87
N LEU A 174 -5.03 -0.82 7.43
CA LEU A 174 -4.21 -0.97 6.21
C LEU A 174 -3.38 -2.26 6.18
N GLY A 175 -2.79 -2.66 7.32
CA GLY A 175 -2.00 -3.89 7.41
C GLY A 175 -2.84 -5.14 7.15
N ALA A 176 -4.00 -5.25 7.78
CA ALA A 176 -4.91 -6.37 7.59
C ALA A 176 -5.50 -6.39 6.18
N LEU A 177 -5.91 -5.22 5.66
CA LEU A 177 -6.40 -5.09 4.28
C LEU A 177 -5.35 -5.55 3.27
N ARG A 178 -4.10 -5.10 3.40
CA ARG A 178 -3.01 -5.52 2.51
C ARG A 178 -2.82 -7.04 2.56
N SER A 179 -2.83 -7.64 3.75
CA SER A 179 -2.71 -9.09 3.91
C SER A 179 -3.86 -9.83 3.20
N THR A 180 -5.10 -9.36 3.38
CA THR A 180 -6.29 -9.91 2.72
C THR A 180 -6.17 -9.84 1.19
N LEU A 181 -5.79 -8.70 0.64
CA LEU A 181 -5.65 -8.53 -0.81
C LEU A 181 -4.49 -9.36 -1.37
N ILE A 182 -3.37 -9.50 -0.66
CA ILE A 182 -2.27 -10.40 -1.06
C ILE A 182 -2.75 -11.86 -1.10
N GLN A 183 -3.57 -12.28 -0.14
CA GLN A 183 -4.16 -13.62 -0.13
C GLN A 183 -5.12 -13.83 -1.30
N LEU A 184 -6.04 -12.88 -1.53
CA LEU A 184 -7.01 -12.93 -2.63
C LEU A 184 -6.34 -12.84 -4.01
N ALA A 185 -5.20 -12.15 -4.14
CA ALA A 185 -4.46 -12.08 -5.39
C ALA A 185 -3.90 -13.45 -5.86
N THR A 186 -3.93 -14.46 -4.99
CA THR A 186 -3.59 -15.86 -5.30
C THR A 186 -4.79 -16.80 -5.27
N ASP A 187 -6.00 -16.26 -5.33
CA ASP A 187 -7.21 -17.06 -5.41
C ASP A 187 -7.27 -17.86 -6.72
N LEU A 188 -8.00 -18.98 -6.68
CA LEU A 188 -8.23 -19.82 -7.86
C LEU A 188 -9.19 -19.15 -8.86
N ASP A 189 -10.02 -18.20 -8.42
CA ASP A 189 -10.83 -17.37 -9.30
C ASP A 189 -9.98 -16.21 -9.88
N PRO A 190 -9.66 -16.21 -11.18
CA PRO A 190 -8.80 -15.19 -11.78
C PRO A 190 -9.41 -13.78 -11.75
N ALA A 191 -10.74 -13.65 -11.72
CA ALA A 191 -11.38 -12.34 -11.66
C ALA A 191 -11.26 -11.74 -10.25
N LEU A 192 -11.43 -12.56 -9.21
CA LEU A 192 -11.25 -12.13 -7.82
C LEU A 192 -9.78 -11.77 -7.57
N ALA A 193 -8.86 -12.59 -8.06
CA ALA A 193 -7.42 -12.33 -7.97
C ALA A 193 -7.01 -11.04 -8.69
N ALA A 194 -7.50 -10.80 -9.92
CA ALA A 194 -7.23 -9.58 -10.66
C ALA A 194 -7.78 -8.33 -9.95
N ALA A 195 -8.99 -8.41 -9.38
CA ALA A 195 -9.58 -7.32 -8.60
C ALA A 195 -8.77 -7.04 -7.32
N ALA A 196 -8.22 -8.07 -6.68
CA ALA A 196 -7.36 -7.89 -5.51
C ALA A 196 -6.02 -7.21 -5.86
N VAL A 197 -5.44 -7.53 -7.01
CA VAL A 197 -4.26 -6.83 -7.57
C VAL A 197 -4.57 -5.35 -7.81
N ASP A 198 -5.74 -5.03 -8.38
CA ASP A 198 -6.18 -3.64 -8.55
C ASP A 198 -6.40 -2.94 -7.20
N GLY A 199 -6.92 -3.65 -6.20
CA GLY A 199 -7.03 -3.17 -4.82
C GLY A 199 -5.67 -2.82 -4.22
N LEU A 200 -4.66 -3.68 -4.37
CA LEU A 200 -3.30 -3.44 -3.89
C LEU A 200 -2.69 -2.19 -4.54
N ALA A 201 -2.93 -1.99 -5.83
CA ALA A 201 -2.44 -0.83 -6.58
C ALA A 201 -3.01 0.51 -6.08
N ARG A 202 -4.14 0.49 -5.37
CA ARG A 202 -4.80 1.68 -4.79
C ARG A 202 -4.36 1.98 -3.35
N LEU A 203 -3.61 1.08 -2.71
CA LEU A 203 -3.14 1.29 -1.33
C LEU A 203 -1.92 2.24 -1.27
N PRO A 204 -1.71 2.94 -0.16
CA PRO A 204 -0.42 3.56 0.14
C PRO A 204 0.70 2.52 0.06
N ASP A 205 1.89 2.90 -0.43
CA ASP A 205 3.03 1.98 -0.62
C ASP A 205 2.62 0.70 -1.40
N ALA A 206 1.79 0.85 -2.45
CA ALA A 206 1.24 -0.22 -3.27
C ALA A 206 2.31 -1.21 -3.77
N ARG A 207 3.47 -0.68 -4.17
CA ARG A 207 4.57 -1.44 -4.77
C ARG A 207 5.01 -2.63 -3.91
N SER A 208 5.14 -2.44 -2.60
CA SER A 208 5.49 -3.51 -1.67
C SER A 208 4.48 -4.67 -1.69
N GLY A 209 3.18 -4.36 -1.74
CA GLY A 209 2.14 -5.39 -1.81
C GLY A 209 2.15 -6.14 -3.14
N LEU A 210 2.31 -5.42 -4.25
CA LEU A 210 2.39 -6.01 -5.58
C LEU A 210 3.62 -6.91 -5.74
N LEU A 211 4.80 -6.50 -5.26
CA LEU A 211 6.01 -7.35 -5.31
C LEU A 211 5.86 -8.61 -4.44
N ALA A 212 5.19 -8.52 -3.29
CA ALA A 212 4.89 -9.69 -2.48
C ALA A 212 4.07 -10.73 -3.25
N VAL A 213 3.12 -10.28 -4.09
CA VAL A 213 2.34 -11.15 -4.97
C VAL A 213 3.18 -11.69 -6.15
N ARG A 214 4.11 -10.88 -6.69
CA ARG A 214 4.97 -11.28 -7.84
C ARG A 214 5.76 -12.56 -7.59
N SER A 215 6.13 -12.82 -6.35
CA SER A 215 6.85 -14.03 -5.95
C SER A 215 6.01 -15.32 -5.97
N ARG A 216 4.69 -15.22 -6.18
CA ARG A 216 3.76 -16.35 -6.09
C ARG A 216 3.44 -16.94 -7.45
N ALA A 217 2.97 -18.19 -7.45
CA ALA A 217 2.36 -18.80 -8.64
C ALA A 217 1.03 -18.09 -8.92
N LEU A 218 0.88 -17.57 -10.14
CA LEU A 218 -0.30 -16.82 -10.58
C LEU A 218 -0.74 -17.34 -11.93
N GLU A 219 -2.05 -17.29 -12.18
CA GLU A 219 -2.61 -17.44 -13.51
C GLU A 219 -2.01 -16.36 -14.47
N PRO A 220 -1.75 -16.70 -15.75
CA PRO A 220 -1.08 -15.78 -16.68
C PRO A 220 -1.72 -14.40 -16.83
N ALA A 221 -3.04 -14.29 -16.94
CA ALA A 221 -3.72 -13.00 -17.08
C ALA A 221 -3.64 -12.16 -15.79
N VAL A 222 -3.73 -12.80 -14.62
CA VAL A 222 -3.49 -12.12 -13.32
C VAL A 222 -2.04 -11.62 -13.24
N ARG A 223 -1.07 -12.41 -13.69
CA ARG A 223 0.34 -11.99 -13.75
C ARG A 223 0.54 -10.79 -14.68
N GLU A 224 -0.06 -10.80 -15.86
CA GLU A 224 0.01 -9.66 -16.77
C GLU A 224 -0.62 -8.39 -16.15
N ARG A 225 -1.76 -8.54 -15.46
CA ARG A 225 -2.40 -7.45 -14.72
C ARG A 225 -1.47 -6.90 -13.63
N LEU A 226 -0.82 -7.77 -12.87
CA LEU A 226 0.17 -7.41 -11.85
C LEU A 226 1.32 -6.60 -12.43
N GLU A 227 1.95 -7.08 -13.51
CA GLU A 227 3.08 -6.39 -14.15
C GLU A 227 2.68 -5.03 -14.73
N ARG A 228 1.47 -4.91 -15.27
CA ARG A 228 0.95 -3.61 -15.70
C ARG A 228 0.74 -2.67 -14.52
N ARG A 229 0.23 -3.16 -13.39
CA ARG A 229 0.08 -2.34 -12.18
C ARG A 229 1.43 -1.90 -11.62
N LEU A 230 2.41 -2.81 -11.52
CA LEU A 230 3.77 -2.49 -11.10
C LEU A 230 4.43 -1.39 -11.96
N ARG A 231 4.18 -1.39 -13.28
CA ARG A 231 4.65 -0.33 -14.18
C ARG A 231 3.92 1.01 -14.02
N SER A 232 2.65 0.97 -13.61
CA SER A 232 1.83 2.18 -13.40
C SER A 232 1.99 2.83 -12.02
N VAL A 233 2.47 2.07 -11.02
CA VAL A 233 2.71 2.61 -9.68
C VAL A 233 3.98 3.46 -9.73
N PRO A 234 3.92 4.75 -9.33
CA PRO A 234 5.08 5.62 -9.37
C PRO A 234 6.17 5.07 -8.46
N CYS A 235 7.41 5.13 -8.94
CA CYS A 235 8.60 4.83 -8.16
C CYS A 235 9.34 6.13 -7.90
N ARG A 236 9.57 6.44 -6.62
CA ARG A 236 10.42 7.59 -6.28
C ARG A 236 11.87 7.29 -6.65
N PRO A 237 12.61 8.31 -7.12
CA PRO A 237 14.07 8.25 -7.18
C PRO A 237 14.63 7.90 -5.81
N LEU A 238 15.69 7.10 -5.77
CA LEU A 238 16.39 6.77 -4.53
C LEU A 238 17.79 7.36 -4.53
N LEU A 239 18.21 7.91 -3.39
CA LEU A 239 19.61 8.23 -3.09
C LEU A 239 20.10 7.23 -2.04
N LEU A 240 20.93 6.29 -2.49
CA LEU A 240 21.61 5.32 -1.65
C LEU A 240 22.87 5.98 -1.06
N LEU A 241 22.88 6.18 0.26
CA LEU A 241 24.05 6.70 0.96
C LEU A 241 24.90 5.56 1.48
N VAL A 242 26.17 5.58 1.13
CA VAL A 242 27.17 4.61 1.56
C VAL A 242 28.29 5.34 2.28
N HIS A 243 29.10 4.62 3.06
CA HIS A 243 30.27 5.24 3.70
C HIS A 243 31.26 5.76 2.64
N GLY A 244 31.61 4.92 1.66
CA GLY A 244 32.65 5.21 0.66
C GLY A 244 34.06 4.85 1.17
N ARG A 245 35.07 4.94 0.29
CA ARG A 245 36.50 4.85 0.63
C ARG A 245 37.11 6.26 0.61
N ALA A 246 38.44 6.34 0.65
CA ALA A 246 39.14 7.62 0.54
C ALA A 246 38.67 8.41 -0.69
N GLN A 247 38.50 9.72 -0.53
CA GLN A 247 38.07 10.64 -1.60
C GLN A 247 36.71 10.29 -2.23
N GLY A 248 35.80 9.65 -1.48
CA GLY A 248 34.45 9.36 -1.96
C GLY A 248 34.34 8.15 -2.90
N GLU A 249 35.40 7.35 -3.09
CA GLU A 249 35.34 6.18 -3.96
C GLU A 249 34.30 5.16 -3.46
N ILE A 250 33.34 4.81 -4.32
CA ILE A 250 32.32 3.80 -4.01
C ILE A 250 32.80 2.42 -4.48
N PRO A 251 32.66 1.33 -3.69
CA PRO A 251 32.96 -0.03 -4.15
C PRO A 251 32.11 -0.50 -5.36
N ALA A 252 32.68 -1.39 -6.19
CA ALA A 252 32.04 -1.84 -7.44
C ALA A 252 30.73 -2.62 -7.20
N GLU A 253 30.64 -3.37 -6.11
CA GLU A 253 29.47 -4.16 -5.71
C GLU A 253 28.27 -3.26 -5.41
N LEU A 254 28.51 -2.08 -4.81
CA LEU A 254 27.48 -1.09 -4.55
C LEU A 254 27.02 -0.40 -5.84
N ARG A 255 27.93 -0.12 -6.78
CA ARG A 255 27.57 0.37 -8.12
C ARG A 255 26.72 -0.65 -8.88
N SER A 256 27.12 -1.92 -8.86
CA SER A 256 26.36 -3.02 -9.47
C SER A 256 24.97 -3.16 -8.86
N LEU A 257 24.87 -3.11 -7.52
CA LEU A 257 23.59 -3.14 -6.81
C LEU A 257 22.67 -1.98 -7.25
N ALA A 258 23.19 -0.76 -7.34
CA ALA A 258 22.40 0.41 -7.74
C ALA A 258 21.94 0.32 -9.21
N ALA A 259 22.81 -0.11 -10.12
CA ALA A 259 22.46 -0.29 -11.52
C ALA A 259 21.35 -1.34 -11.70
N GLU A 260 21.47 -2.48 -11.02
CA GLU A 260 20.42 -3.51 -11.05
C GLU A 260 19.12 -3.01 -10.42
N LEU A 261 19.21 -2.31 -9.29
CA LEU A 261 18.04 -1.74 -8.62
C LEU A 261 17.33 -0.72 -9.52
N GLN A 262 18.07 0.14 -10.23
CA GLN A 262 17.52 1.10 -11.19
C GLN A 262 16.76 0.39 -12.30
N GLN A 263 17.34 -0.67 -12.88
CA GLN A 263 16.70 -1.46 -13.91
C GLN A 263 15.39 -2.11 -13.42
N ARG A 264 15.40 -2.69 -12.21
CA ARG A 264 14.21 -3.34 -11.62
C ARG A 264 13.12 -2.35 -11.22
N ARG A 265 13.51 -1.17 -10.74
CA ARG A 265 12.56 -0.13 -10.31
C ARG A 265 12.00 0.68 -11.48
N GLY A 266 12.74 0.80 -12.59
CA GLY A 266 12.40 1.72 -13.68
C GLY A 266 12.45 3.19 -13.25
N ALA A 267 13.20 3.50 -12.19
CA ALA A 267 13.33 4.85 -11.62
C ALA A 267 14.79 5.12 -11.20
N PRO A 268 15.23 6.39 -11.19
CA PRO A 268 16.62 6.73 -10.90
C PRO A 268 17.09 6.22 -9.54
N VAL A 269 18.28 5.62 -9.51
CA VAL A 269 18.97 5.24 -8.27
C VAL A 269 20.34 5.91 -8.27
N LEU A 270 20.45 6.94 -7.44
CA LEU A 270 21.67 7.70 -7.22
C LEU A 270 22.47 7.06 -6.08
N LEU A 271 23.79 7.12 -6.18
CA LEU A 271 24.71 6.68 -5.13
C LEU A 271 25.55 7.86 -4.66
N ARG A 272 25.75 7.97 -3.36
CA ARG A 272 26.69 8.95 -2.78
C ARG A 272 27.45 8.36 -1.61
N ALA A 273 28.76 8.61 -1.60
CA ALA A 273 29.63 8.34 -0.47
C ALA A 273 29.60 9.50 0.53
N LEU A 274 29.59 9.19 1.83
CA LEU A 274 29.73 10.20 2.90
C LEU A 274 31.16 10.74 3.00
N THR A 275 32.16 9.99 2.54
CA THR A 275 33.57 10.40 2.48
C THR A 275 33.88 11.32 1.29
N ASP A 276 32.90 11.59 0.43
CA ASP A 276 33.05 12.55 -0.66
C ASP A 276 32.99 13.98 -0.10
N PRO A 277 34.06 14.78 -0.23
CA PRO A 277 34.08 16.15 0.28
C PRO A 277 33.19 17.11 -0.52
N GLN A 278 32.71 16.72 -1.71
CA GLN A 278 31.91 17.60 -2.56
C GLN A 278 30.43 17.62 -2.14
N PRO A 279 29.77 18.80 -2.21
CA PRO A 279 28.33 18.89 -2.02
C PRO A 279 27.60 18.05 -3.07
N ALA A 280 26.42 17.51 -2.74
CA ALA A 280 25.67 16.73 -3.71
C ALA A 280 25.06 17.65 -4.76
N ASP A 281 25.57 17.54 -5.99
CA ASP A 281 24.83 17.95 -7.18
C ASP A 281 23.74 16.90 -7.44
N LEU A 282 22.61 17.06 -6.76
CA LEU A 282 21.43 16.29 -7.09
C LEU A 282 20.81 16.87 -8.36
N PRO A 283 20.46 16.02 -9.34
CA PRO A 283 19.70 16.49 -10.49
C PRO A 283 18.38 17.09 -10.02
N THR A 284 17.82 18.03 -10.77
CA THR A 284 16.45 18.50 -10.54
C THR A 284 15.51 17.31 -10.74
N LEU A 285 14.90 16.85 -9.66
CA LEU A 285 13.98 15.72 -9.69
C LEU A 285 12.53 16.22 -9.71
N GLU A 286 11.72 15.69 -10.62
CA GLU A 286 10.28 15.95 -10.70
C GLU A 286 9.49 15.33 -9.54
N HIS A 287 10.12 14.42 -8.79
CA HIS A 287 9.48 13.63 -7.73
C HIS A 287 10.26 13.70 -6.41
N PRO A 288 9.56 13.54 -5.27
CA PRO A 288 10.19 13.50 -3.96
C PRO A 288 11.27 12.42 -3.85
N LEU A 289 12.46 12.79 -3.38
CA LEU A 289 13.60 11.87 -3.26
C LEU A 289 13.49 10.97 -2.02
N GLY A 290 13.72 9.67 -2.18
CA GLY A 290 13.89 8.72 -1.08
C GLY A 290 15.38 8.57 -0.72
N LEU A 291 15.77 8.96 0.49
CA LEU A 291 17.15 8.81 0.96
C LEU A 291 17.28 7.56 1.83
N VAL A 292 18.16 6.64 1.42
CA VAL A 292 18.34 5.33 2.04
C VAL A 292 19.77 5.18 2.55
N PRO A 293 20.00 5.25 3.88
CA PRO A 293 21.33 5.06 4.45
C PRO A 293 21.70 3.58 4.49
N LEU A 294 22.62 3.15 3.62
CA LEU A 294 23.18 1.79 3.61
C LEU A 294 24.33 1.65 4.64
N LEU A 295 24.05 2.11 5.86
CA LEU A 295 24.95 2.01 7.01
C LEU A 295 24.50 0.85 7.90
N LEU A 296 25.44 0.09 8.44
CA LEU A 296 25.15 -1.13 9.22
C LEU A 296 25.03 -0.87 10.72
N LEU A 297 25.74 0.12 11.24
CA LEU A 297 25.86 0.38 12.68
C LEU A 297 25.53 1.85 12.97
N PRO A 298 24.94 2.18 14.14
CA PRO A 298 24.60 3.55 14.53
C PRO A 298 25.83 4.34 15.03
N GLY A 299 26.85 4.44 14.17
CA GLY A 299 28.07 5.23 14.41
C GLY A 299 27.89 6.72 14.14
N GLU A 300 28.99 7.46 14.12
CA GLU A 300 29.01 8.93 13.95
C GLU A 300 28.26 9.38 12.68
N HIS A 301 28.44 8.66 11.56
CA HIS A 301 27.72 8.95 10.31
C HIS A 301 26.20 8.93 10.44
N VAL A 302 25.64 7.95 11.15
CA VAL A 302 24.19 7.86 11.37
C VAL A 302 23.72 8.99 12.30
N ARG A 303 24.56 9.38 13.27
CA ARG A 303 24.20 10.31 14.35
C ARG A 303 24.38 11.78 13.97
N HIS A 304 25.33 12.09 13.10
CA HIS A 304 25.73 13.48 12.81
C HIS A 304 25.64 13.81 11.33
N ASP A 305 26.26 13.01 10.46
CA ASP A 305 26.32 13.33 9.02
C ASP A 305 24.96 13.17 8.34
N LEU A 306 24.21 12.11 8.67
CA LEU A 306 22.89 11.89 8.11
C LEU A 306 21.88 13.00 8.48
N PRO A 307 21.76 13.43 9.75
CA PRO A 307 20.96 14.61 10.10
C PRO A 307 21.39 15.90 9.42
N ARG A 308 22.70 16.14 9.29
CA ARG A 308 23.24 17.31 8.58
C ARG A 308 22.83 17.29 7.11
N LEU A 309 23.08 16.18 6.44
CA LEU A 309 22.72 16.00 5.03
C LEU A 309 21.20 16.13 4.80
N ARG A 310 20.39 15.61 5.72
CA ARG A 310 18.94 15.80 5.68
C ARG A 310 18.55 17.28 5.71
N HIS A 311 19.25 18.11 6.50
CA HIS A 311 18.99 19.54 6.55
C HIS A 311 19.38 20.23 5.23
N GLU A 312 20.54 19.87 4.67
CA GLU A 312 21.04 20.40 3.40
C GLU A 312 20.11 20.08 2.22
N LEU A 313 19.56 18.86 2.17
CA LEU A 313 18.73 18.38 1.04
C LEU A 313 17.22 18.71 1.16
N ARG A 314 16.76 19.10 2.35
CA ARG A 314 15.33 19.34 2.63
C ARG A 314 14.68 20.45 1.78
N PRO A 315 15.32 21.60 1.49
CA PRO A 315 14.67 22.72 0.82
C PRO A 315 14.21 22.42 -0.62
N SER A 316 14.79 21.41 -1.28
CA SER A 316 14.70 21.25 -2.73
C SER A 316 14.00 19.96 -3.22
N SER A 317 13.65 19.01 -2.35
CA SER A 317 13.41 17.62 -2.81
C SER A 317 12.28 16.82 -2.17
N GLY A 318 11.43 17.39 -1.30
CA GLY A 318 10.34 16.62 -0.65
C GLY A 318 10.84 15.35 0.08
N LEU A 319 12.07 15.42 0.60
CA LEU A 319 12.91 14.29 1.01
C LEU A 319 12.24 13.33 2.03
N LYS A 320 12.12 12.05 1.68
CA LYS A 320 11.77 10.96 2.62
C LYS A 320 13.05 10.22 3.03
N VAL A 321 13.51 10.47 4.26
CA VAL A 321 14.67 9.76 4.84
C VAL A 321 14.19 8.47 5.48
N LEU A 322 14.78 7.34 5.08
CA LEU A 322 14.56 6.05 5.71
C LEU A 322 15.54 5.79 6.87
N PRO A 323 15.18 4.90 7.81
CA PRO A 323 16.13 4.41 8.80
C PRO A 323 17.35 3.75 8.12
N PHE A 324 18.52 3.78 8.78
CA PHE A 324 19.72 3.12 8.27
C PHE A 324 19.53 1.61 8.17
N LEU A 325 20.16 0.95 7.19
CA LEU A 325 19.99 -0.46 6.87
C LEU A 325 20.09 -1.39 8.10
N GLY A 326 21.07 -1.18 8.97
CA GLY A 326 21.21 -1.95 10.20
C GLY A 326 19.97 -1.95 11.10
N SER A 327 19.17 -0.88 11.09
CA SER A 327 17.95 -0.83 11.90
C SER A 327 16.77 -1.62 11.33
N TRP A 328 16.89 -2.17 10.12
CA TRP A 328 15.78 -2.87 9.46
C TRP A 328 15.62 -4.29 10.05
N PRO A 329 14.46 -4.64 10.64
CA PRO A 329 14.28 -5.95 11.27
C PRO A 329 14.47 -7.12 10.30
N VAL A 330 14.06 -6.96 9.04
CA VAL A 330 14.26 -7.97 7.98
C VAL A 330 15.73 -8.20 7.69
N TRP A 331 16.55 -7.14 7.70
CA TRP A 331 18.00 -7.24 7.51
C TRP A 331 18.67 -7.95 8.69
N GLN A 332 18.29 -7.59 9.92
CA GLN A 332 18.81 -8.24 11.14
C GLN A 332 18.52 -9.75 11.15
N ARG A 333 17.30 -10.16 10.76
CA ARG A 333 16.94 -11.58 10.59
C ARG A 333 17.74 -12.26 9.49
N ALA A 334 18.00 -11.56 8.38
CA ALA A 334 18.81 -12.10 7.29
C ALA A 334 20.27 -12.35 7.74
N LEU A 335 20.85 -11.44 8.54
CA LEU A 335 22.17 -11.65 9.15
C LEU A 335 22.18 -12.88 10.07
N ALA A 336 21.15 -13.06 10.89
CA ALA A 336 21.01 -14.24 11.76
C ALA A 336 20.94 -15.53 10.92
N ALA A 337 20.10 -15.56 9.88
CA ALA A 337 19.96 -16.71 9.00
C ALA A 337 21.25 -17.04 8.22
N GLU A 338 22.02 -16.03 7.81
CA GLU A 338 23.33 -16.20 7.19
C GLU A 338 24.33 -16.83 8.17
N LEU A 339 24.40 -16.34 9.40
CA LEU A 339 25.25 -16.91 10.45
C LEU A 339 24.87 -18.35 10.78
N SER A 340 23.57 -18.64 10.92
CA SER A 340 23.09 -20.00 11.17
C SER A 340 23.50 -20.96 10.05
N ARG A 341 23.41 -20.54 8.78
CA ARG A 341 23.89 -21.35 7.64
C ARG A 341 25.38 -21.63 7.71
N GLN A 342 26.20 -20.59 7.97
CA GLN A 342 27.64 -20.80 8.14
C GLN A 342 27.98 -21.78 9.26
N VAL A 343 27.24 -21.75 10.38
CA VAL A 343 27.44 -22.71 11.48
C VAL A 343 27.04 -24.13 11.06
N SER A 344 25.93 -24.28 10.34
CA SER A 344 25.47 -25.59 9.85
C SER A 344 26.36 -26.20 8.77
N ASP A 345 27.01 -25.38 7.95
CA ASP A 345 27.91 -25.83 6.89
C ASP A 345 29.29 -26.28 7.42
N GLN A 346 29.57 -26.11 8.72
CA GLN A 346 30.82 -26.58 9.31
C GLN A 346 30.82 -28.11 9.49
N PRO A 347 31.89 -28.81 9.09
CA PRO A 347 31.97 -30.27 9.12
C PRO A 347 32.06 -30.87 10.54
N SER A 348 32.18 -30.04 11.58
CA SER A 348 32.28 -30.46 12.98
C SER A 348 31.60 -29.42 13.86
N PRO A 349 31.04 -29.81 15.03
CA PRO A 349 30.42 -28.87 15.93
C PRO A 349 31.40 -27.75 16.31
N PRO A 350 30.97 -26.48 16.26
CA PRO A 350 31.87 -25.36 16.47
C PRO A 350 32.44 -25.39 17.89
N SER A 351 33.76 -25.40 18.00
CA SER A 351 34.49 -25.30 19.27
C SER A 351 34.50 -23.88 19.84
N SER A 352 34.02 -22.89 19.07
CA SER A 352 33.96 -21.48 19.44
C SER A 352 32.62 -20.84 19.02
N PRO A 353 32.09 -19.87 19.79
CA PRO A 353 30.85 -19.19 19.42
C PRO A 353 31.01 -18.39 18.12
N ALA A 354 29.94 -18.23 17.34
CA ALA A 354 29.99 -17.42 16.14
C ALA A 354 30.37 -15.96 16.46
N LEU A 355 31.15 -15.32 15.59
CA LEU A 355 31.62 -13.95 15.75
C LEU A 355 30.99 -12.99 14.75
N LEU A 356 30.66 -11.80 15.23
CA LEU A 356 30.21 -10.67 14.43
C LEU A 356 31.29 -9.59 14.46
N LEU A 357 32.11 -9.52 13.41
CA LEU A 357 33.24 -8.59 13.37
C LEU A 357 32.77 -7.20 12.97
N HIS A 358 33.13 -6.17 13.73
CA HIS A 358 32.73 -4.80 13.45
C HIS A 358 33.88 -3.81 13.58
N HIS A 359 33.74 -2.67 12.92
CA HIS A 359 34.64 -1.54 13.14
C HIS A 359 34.51 -1.00 14.57
N PRO A 360 35.53 -0.33 15.13
CA PRO A 360 35.48 0.25 16.47
C PRO A 360 34.29 1.20 16.66
N ILE A 361 33.52 0.99 17.73
CA ILE A 361 32.42 1.88 18.10
C ILE A 361 32.46 2.19 19.60
N ALA A 362 32.92 3.39 19.94
CA ALA A 362 33.02 3.84 21.33
C ALA A 362 31.66 4.28 21.93
N SER A 363 30.68 4.62 21.10
CA SER A 363 29.43 5.24 21.56
C SER A 363 28.57 4.29 22.41
N PRO A 364 27.91 4.77 23.47
CA PRO A 364 26.99 3.95 24.27
C PRO A 364 25.83 3.36 23.44
N LEU A 365 25.35 4.12 22.46
CA LEU A 365 24.30 3.68 21.54
C LEU A 365 24.77 2.51 20.68
N GLY A 366 25.98 2.60 20.12
CA GLY A 366 26.60 1.52 19.35
C GLY A 366 26.72 0.25 20.17
N ARG A 367 27.25 0.35 21.40
CA ARG A 367 27.35 -0.80 22.32
C ARG A 367 25.99 -1.42 22.67
N ARG A 368 24.95 -0.60 22.89
CA ARG A 368 23.58 -1.11 23.10
C ARG A 368 23.04 -1.83 21.86
N TYR A 369 23.29 -1.27 20.68
CA TYR A 369 22.86 -1.85 19.42
C TYR A 369 23.60 -3.18 19.10
N LEU A 370 24.89 -3.28 19.40
CA LEU A 370 25.64 -4.54 19.26
C LEU A 370 25.10 -5.64 20.18
N ARG A 371 24.69 -5.31 21.42
CA ARG A 371 24.00 -6.27 22.30
C ARG A 371 22.67 -6.75 21.73
N LEU A 372 21.91 -5.85 21.09
CA LEU A 372 20.68 -6.22 20.39
C LEU A 372 20.98 -7.17 19.22
N LEU A 373 21.97 -6.85 18.38
CA LEU A 373 22.37 -7.73 17.29
C LEU A 373 22.81 -9.10 17.80
N ALA A 374 23.62 -9.14 18.86
CA ALA A 374 24.04 -10.39 19.50
C ALA A 374 22.86 -11.25 19.95
N ALA A 375 21.83 -10.62 20.55
CA ALA A 375 20.62 -11.32 20.95
C ALA A 375 19.80 -11.87 19.77
N ILE A 376 19.82 -11.17 18.62
CA ILE A 376 19.10 -11.60 17.41
C ILE A 376 19.86 -12.70 16.67
N THR A 377 21.18 -12.59 16.56
CA THR A 377 22.00 -13.50 15.75
C THR A 377 22.60 -14.66 16.54
N GLY A 378 22.64 -14.57 17.87
CA GLY A 378 23.36 -15.50 18.73
C GLY A 378 24.89 -15.38 18.65
N ALA A 379 25.42 -14.42 17.88
CA ALA A 379 26.86 -14.22 17.70
C ALA A 379 27.44 -13.22 18.70
N THR A 380 28.72 -13.40 19.05
CA THR A 380 29.46 -12.48 19.90
C THR A 380 30.02 -11.33 19.06
N PRO A 381 29.67 -10.06 19.35
CA PRO A 381 30.27 -8.91 18.69
C PRO A 381 31.74 -8.80 19.08
N GLN A 382 32.61 -8.70 18.08
CA GLN A 382 34.04 -8.55 18.27
C GLN A 382 34.54 -7.36 17.44
N GLU A 383 35.26 -6.46 18.09
CA GLU A 383 35.90 -5.34 17.42
C GLU A 383 37.07 -5.83 16.56
N ALA A 384 37.16 -5.32 15.35
CA ALA A 384 38.29 -5.51 14.45
C ALA A 384 38.86 -4.13 14.09
N ALA A 385 39.96 -3.75 14.73
CA ALA A 385 40.59 -2.45 14.52
C ALA A 385 41.24 -2.36 13.12
N TYR A 386 40.99 -1.26 12.42
CA TYR A 386 41.73 -0.90 11.22
C TYR A 386 43.09 -0.35 11.63
N GLY A 387 44.17 -1.11 11.42
CA GLY A 387 45.52 -0.54 11.47
C GLY A 387 46.59 -1.32 12.23
N SER A 388 46.29 -2.47 12.82
CA SER A 388 47.35 -3.44 13.07
C SER A 388 47.41 -4.38 11.87
N ASP A 389 48.56 -4.50 11.22
CA ASP A 389 48.88 -5.58 10.26
C ASP A 389 48.82 -6.99 10.89
N ARG A 390 48.26 -7.09 12.10
CA ARG A 390 47.96 -8.28 12.85
C ARG A 390 46.46 -8.33 13.04
N ILE A 391 45.83 -9.26 12.34
CA ILE A 391 44.65 -9.94 12.88
C ILE A 391 45.03 -10.38 14.30
N GLU A 392 44.23 -10.03 15.31
CA GLU A 392 44.51 -10.46 16.67
C GLU A 392 44.70 -11.98 16.71
N ALA A 393 45.68 -12.45 17.49
CA ALA A 393 45.97 -13.89 17.60
C ALA A 393 44.73 -14.69 18.03
N SER A 394 43.84 -14.05 18.80
CA SER A 394 42.51 -14.56 19.18
C SER A 394 41.62 -14.88 17.98
N LEU A 395 41.61 -14.02 16.95
CA LEU A 395 40.82 -14.21 15.74
C LEU A 395 41.48 -15.25 14.82
N LEU A 396 42.82 -15.32 14.75
CA LEU A 396 43.52 -16.36 13.98
C LEU A 396 43.25 -17.78 14.51
N ALA A 397 43.15 -17.92 15.84
CA ALA A 397 42.83 -19.18 16.52
C ALA A 397 41.34 -19.54 16.47
N HIS A 398 40.48 -18.65 16.00
CA HIS A 398 39.03 -18.86 15.97
C HIS A 398 38.65 -19.96 14.96
N GLN A 399 37.79 -20.89 15.40
CA GLN A 399 37.30 -22.01 14.59
C GLN A 399 35.78 -21.98 14.37
N GLY A 400 35.08 -21.01 14.95
CA GLY A 400 33.64 -20.81 14.74
C GLY A 400 33.32 -20.00 13.48
N ALA A 401 32.03 -19.80 13.24
CA ALA A 401 31.55 -18.98 12.13
C ALA A 401 31.92 -17.51 12.34
N VAL A 402 32.30 -16.82 11.25
CA VAL A 402 32.72 -15.42 11.30
C VAL A 402 31.92 -14.64 10.25
N LEU A 403 31.28 -13.55 10.68
CA LEU A 403 30.57 -12.63 9.80
C LEU A 403 31.10 -11.21 9.96
N PRO A 404 31.85 -10.67 8.98
CA PRO A 404 32.24 -9.27 9.00
C PRO A 404 31.06 -8.37 8.65
N LEU A 405 30.78 -7.39 9.51
CA LEU A 405 29.82 -6.32 9.27
C LEU A 405 30.40 -5.26 8.32
N ALA A 406 30.67 -5.69 7.09
CA ALA A 406 31.12 -4.87 5.98
C ALA A 406 30.17 -5.07 4.80
N LEU A 407 29.43 -4.02 4.41
CA LEU A 407 28.42 -4.16 3.35
C LEU A 407 29.08 -4.51 2.00
N ALA A 408 30.17 -3.84 1.66
CA ALA A 408 30.98 -4.09 0.48
C ALA A 408 32.46 -4.29 0.87
N ALA A 409 33.30 -4.69 -0.09
CA ALA A 409 34.71 -4.92 0.14
C ALA A 409 35.40 -3.68 0.74
N ASN A 410 36.20 -3.91 1.78
CA ASN A 410 37.01 -2.88 2.42
C ASN A 410 38.28 -3.52 3.02
N ARG A 411 39.15 -2.70 3.63
CA ARG A 411 40.41 -3.19 4.20
C ARG A 411 40.24 -4.32 5.24
N LEU A 412 39.11 -4.35 5.96
CA LEU A 412 38.83 -5.40 6.94
C LEU A 412 38.57 -6.73 6.23
N THR A 413 37.65 -6.75 5.25
CA THR A 413 37.36 -7.99 4.51
C THR A 413 38.58 -8.45 3.71
N GLU A 414 39.32 -7.52 3.10
CA GLU A 414 40.59 -7.79 2.40
C GLU A 414 41.62 -8.47 3.32
N ALA A 415 41.78 -7.99 4.55
CA ALA A 415 42.71 -8.56 5.53
C ALA A 415 42.26 -9.95 6.03
N LEU A 416 40.95 -10.20 6.12
CA LEU A 416 40.40 -11.47 6.62
C LEU A 416 40.36 -12.58 5.57
N THR A 417 40.26 -12.24 4.28
CA THR A 417 40.16 -13.21 3.17
C THR A 417 41.24 -14.30 3.17
N PRO A 418 42.55 -14.01 3.39
CA PRO A 418 43.57 -15.04 3.39
C PRO A 418 43.37 -16.14 4.44
N ARG A 419 42.69 -15.84 5.55
CA ARG A 419 42.48 -16.78 6.67
C ARG A 419 41.14 -17.51 6.60
N PHE A 420 40.10 -16.79 6.21
CA PHE A 420 38.71 -17.24 6.32
C PHE A 420 38.04 -17.47 4.96
N GLY A 421 38.70 -17.17 3.85
CA GLY A 421 38.16 -17.33 2.50
C GLY A 421 36.80 -16.66 2.36
N ASP A 422 35.84 -17.40 1.80
CA ASP A 422 34.47 -16.93 1.58
C ASP A 422 33.73 -16.56 2.86
N ALA A 423 34.13 -17.09 4.02
CA ALA A 423 33.53 -16.68 5.30
C ALA A 423 33.85 -15.22 5.66
N ALA A 424 34.95 -14.66 5.14
CA ALA A 424 35.30 -13.25 5.27
C ALA A 424 34.71 -12.35 4.17
N ALA A 425 33.95 -12.91 3.23
CA ALA A 425 33.37 -12.13 2.15
C ALA A 425 32.41 -11.04 2.70
N PRO A 426 32.42 -9.83 2.09
CA PRO A 426 31.50 -8.76 2.46
C PRO A 426 30.04 -9.19 2.26
N LEU A 427 29.13 -8.52 2.95
CA LEU A 427 27.72 -8.93 3.01
C LEU A 427 27.04 -8.93 1.64
N LEU A 428 27.40 -8.02 0.73
CA LEU A 428 26.84 -8.01 -0.63
C LEU A 428 27.36 -9.12 -1.55
N SER A 429 28.48 -9.76 -1.21
CA SER A 429 28.96 -10.93 -1.95
C SER A 429 28.20 -12.20 -1.57
N ARG A 430 27.37 -12.16 -0.52
CA ARG A 430 26.53 -13.27 -0.08
C ARG A 430 25.19 -13.21 -0.80
N PRO A 431 24.84 -14.18 -1.68
CA PRO A 431 23.68 -14.08 -2.56
C PRO A 431 22.36 -13.84 -1.82
N ALA A 432 22.14 -14.53 -0.70
CA ALA A 432 20.92 -14.39 0.09
C ALA A 432 20.77 -12.99 0.70
N LEU A 433 21.84 -12.43 1.29
CA LEU A 433 21.80 -11.08 1.85
C LEU A 433 21.62 -10.02 0.76
N ARG A 434 22.35 -10.15 -0.36
CA ARG A 434 22.20 -9.27 -1.51
C ARG A 434 20.78 -9.26 -2.03
N GLN A 435 20.17 -10.43 -2.18
CA GLN A 435 18.79 -10.57 -2.64
C GLN A 435 17.80 -9.92 -1.67
N VAL A 436 17.95 -10.16 -0.36
CA VAL A 436 17.11 -9.50 0.67
C VAL A 436 17.21 -7.99 0.55
N LEU A 437 18.41 -7.41 0.46
CA LEU A 437 18.57 -5.97 0.33
C LEU A 437 17.90 -5.44 -0.94
N LEU A 438 18.12 -6.12 -2.07
CA LEU A 438 17.57 -5.72 -3.36
C LEU A 438 16.03 -5.74 -3.36
N GLU A 439 15.41 -6.77 -2.79
CA GLU A 439 13.95 -6.87 -2.64
C GLU A 439 13.39 -5.75 -1.76
N GLN A 440 14.03 -5.47 -0.63
CA GLN A 440 13.58 -4.41 0.27
C GLN A 440 13.69 -3.03 -0.39
N LEU A 441 14.78 -2.77 -1.12
CA LEU A 441 14.96 -1.53 -1.87
C LEU A 441 14.00 -1.44 -3.08
N GLU A 442 13.72 -2.54 -3.76
CA GLU A 442 12.77 -2.60 -4.88
C GLU A 442 11.34 -2.31 -4.40
N ALA A 443 10.99 -2.70 -3.18
CA ALA A 443 9.67 -2.51 -2.57
C ALA A 443 9.40 -1.09 -2.05
N LEU A 444 10.42 -0.24 -1.95
CA LEU A 444 10.23 1.16 -1.56
C LEU A 444 9.34 1.91 -2.56
N PRO A 445 8.53 2.88 -2.10
CA PRO A 445 7.68 3.69 -2.97
C PRO A 445 8.47 4.53 -3.97
#